data_AF-A0A843F683-F1
#
_entry.id   AF-A0A843F683-F1
#
_cell.length_a   1.000
_cell.length_b   1.000
_cell.length_c   1.000
_cell.angle_alpha   90.00
_cell.angle_beta   90.00
_cell.angle_gamma   90.00
#
_symmetry.space_group_name_H-M   'P 1'
#
loop_
_entity.id
_entity.type
_entity.pdbx_description
1 polymer ?
#
loop_
_entity_poly.entity_id
_entity_poly.type
_entity_poly.pdbx_seq_one_letter_code
_entity_poly.pdbx_strand_id
1 'polypeptide(L)'
;SKGFIPVIYGDVVLDNDLEFCVISGDQLIQYLAKNLNPSRVILGTDVDGVYNKNPKTHDDAIFFDKFTSLSDLDTLEGTTNVDVTGGMVGKIRELLFLADLGIESKIINAEVEDNIFNVLENNEVKGTIISRGN
;
A
#
# COMPACT_ATOMS: atom_id res chain seq x y z
N SER A 1 18.62 5.55 20.83
CA SER A 1 17.21 5.09 20.82
C SER A 1 17.00 4.08 21.94
N LYS A 2 15.76 3.84 22.40
CA LYS A 2 15.46 2.83 23.46
C LYS A 2 15.28 1.40 22.92
N GLY A 3 15.42 1.18 21.60
CA GLY A 3 15.32 -0.14 20.98
C GLY A 3 13.91 -0.73 20.87
N PHE A 4 12.86 0.07 21.09
CA PHE A 4 11.47 -0.40 20.96
C PHE A 4 11.02 -0.46 19.50
N ILE A 5 10.16 -1.43 19.21
CA ILE A 5 9.44 -1.57 17.95
C ILE A 5 7.97 -1.26 18.25
N PRO A 6 7.47 -0.05 17.91
CA PRO A 6 6.07 0.27 18.13
C PRO A 6 5.19 -0.55 17.19
N VAL A 7 4.12 -1.12 17.74
CA VAL A 7 3.09 -1.85 17.00
C VAL A 7 1.79 -1.08 17.12
N ILE A 8 1.20 -0.74 15.98
CA ILE A 8 -0.07 -0.01 15.88
C ILE A 8 -0.97 -0.70 14.86
N TYR A 9 -2.27 -0.43 14.94
CA TYR A 9 -3.28 -1.01 14.06
C TYR A 9 -4.43 0.00 13.88
N GLY A 10 -5.16 -0.16 12.78
CA GLY A 10 -6.37 0.63 12.54
C GLY A 10 -7.43 0.32 13.58
N ASP A 11 -8.17 1.33 14.01
CA ASP A 11 -9.12 1.23 15.10
C ASP A 11 -10.30 2.20 14.92
N VAL A 12 -11.34 2.01 15.71
CA VAL A 12 -12.45 2.94 15.85
C VAL A 12 -12.03 4.05 16.79
N VAL A 13 -12.15 5.29 16.35
CA VAL A 13 -11.80 6.49 17.12
C VAL A 13 -12.98 7.43 17.22
N LEU A 14 -12.94 8.34 18.19
CA LEU A 14 -13.93 9.42 18.28
C LEU A 14 -13.76 10.40 17.12
N ASP A 15 -14.89 10.82 16.56
CA ASP A 15 -14.96 11.77 15.46
C ASP A 15 -15.92 12.90 15.82
N ASN A 16 -15.56 14.15 15.53
CA ASN A 16 -16.37 15.31 15.94
C ASN A 16 -17.64 15.49 15.09
N ASP A 17 -17.65 14.96 13.87
CA ASP A 17 -18.77 15.09 12.94
C ASP A 17 -19.60 13.79 12.86
N LEU A 18 -18.94 12.64 13.00
CA LEU A 18 -19.55 11.31 12.89
C LEU A 18 -19.78 10.60 14.23
N GLU A 19 -19.42 11.24 15.35
CA GLU A 19 -19.31 10.66 16.71
C GLU A 19 -18.18 9.63 16.84
N PHE A 20 -18.05 8.73 15.86
CA PHE A 20 -16.99 7.74 15.74
C PHE A 20 -16.69 7.44 14.27
N CYS A 21 -15.44 7.16 13.96
CA CYS A 21 -15.00 6.73 12.64
C CYS A 21 -13.92 5.65 12.73
N VAL A 22 -13.65 4.96 11.63
CA VAL A 22 -12.56 3.98 11.54
C VAL A 22 -11.36 4.67 10.89
N ILE A 23 -10.21 4.61 11.57
CA ILE A 23 -8.92 4.92 10.94
C ILE A 23 -8.29 3.61 10.48
N SER A 24 -8.03 3.48 9.18
CA SER A 24 -7.39 2.30 8.61
C SER A 24 -5.87 2.27 8.87
N GLY A 25 -5.26 1.08 8.70
CA GLY A 25 -3.79 0.96 8.72
C GLY A 25 -3.11 1.79 7.63
N ASP A 26 -3.72 1.89 6.45
CA ASP A 26 -3.18 2.69 5.32
C ASP A 26 -3.17 4.19 5.65
N GLN A 27 -4.22 4.70 6.31
CA GLN A 27 -4.29 6.08 6.80
C GLN A 27 -3.25 6.36 7.91
N LEU A 28 -3.04 5.39 8.81
CA LEU A 28 -1.98 5.48 9.83
C LEU A 28 -0.59 5.54 9.18
N ILE A 29 -0.34 4.73 8.15
CA ILE A 29 0.91 4.77 7.38
C ILE A 29 1.12 6.15 6.77
N GLN A 30 0.09 6.75 6.15
CA GLN A 30 0.15 8.09 5.59
C GLN A 30 0.52 9.14 6.65
N TYR A 31 -0.20 9.13 7.78
CA TYR A 31 0.05 10.07 8.87
C TYR A 31 1.46 9.90 9.46
N LEU A 32 1.89 8.66 9.72
CA LEU A 32 3.21 8.40 10.27
C LEU A 32 4.34 8.76 9.29
N ALA A 33 4.22 8.39 8.02
CA ALA A 33 5.23 8.66 7.02
C ALA A 33 5.50 10.17 6.88
N LYS A 34 4.44 10.98 6.88
CA LYS A 34 4.53 12.45 6.86
C LYS A 34 5.30 13.02 8.07
N ASN A 35 5.16 12.42 9.25
CA ASN A 35 5.72 12.95 10.50
C ASN A 35 7.08 12.35 10.87
N LEU A 36 7.38 11.13 10.42
CA LEU A 36 8.61 10.40 10.74
C LEU A 36 9.62 10.39 9.61
N ASN A 37 9.20 10.70 8.37
CA ASN A 37 10.02 10.68 7.16
C ASN A 37 10.87 9.39 7.01
N PRO A 38 10.22 8.21 6.97
CA PRO A 38 10.94 6.94 6.86
C PRO A 38 11.67 6.84 5.52
N SER A 39 12.77 6.10 5.50
CA SER A 39 13.50 5.81 4.25
C SER A 39 12.77 4.83 3.34
N ARG A 40 11.91 3.97 3.90
CA ARG A 40 11.14 2.95 3.16
C ARG A 40 9.80 2.71 3.85
N VAL A 41 8.77 2.45 3.05
CA VAL A 41 7.46 1.97 3.51
C VAL A 41 7.13 0.68 2.76
N ILE A 42 6.79 -0.39 3.50
CA ILE A 42 6.49 -1.71 2.94
C ILE A 42 5.09 -2.10 3.40
N LEU A 43 4.25 -2.51 2.45
CA LEU A 43 2.89 -2.97 2.71
C LEU A 43 2.79 -4.43 2.32
N GLY A 44 2.55 -5.27 3.33
CA GLY A 44 2.22 -6.67 3.13
C GLY A 44 0.74 -6.84 2.80
N THR A 45 0.45 -7.56 1.72
CA THR A 45 -0.91 -7.98 1.32
C THR A 45 -0.94 -9.48 1.05
N ASP A 46 -2.09 -10.02 0.70
CA ASP A 46 -2.36 -11.43 0.41
C ASP A 46 -2.23 -11.79 -1.09
N VAL A 47 -1.58 -10.93 -1.87
CA VAL A 47 -1.29 -11.07 -3.32
C VAL A 47 0.09 -10.46 -3.62
N ASP A 48 0.68 -10.78 -4.78
CA ASP A 48 2.04 -10.35 -5.15
C ASP A 48 2.23 -8.84 -5.34
N GLY A 49 1.15 -8.07 -5.35
CA GLY A 49 1.16 -6.62 -5.54
C GLY A 49 -0.14 -6.15 -6.19
N VAL A 50 -0.05 -5.15 -7.05
CA VAL A 50 -1.20 -4.56 -7.73
C VAL A 50 -1.45 -5.25 -9.07
N TYR A 51 -2.72 -5.55 -9.33
CA TYR A 51 -3.21 -6.13 -10.57
C TYR A 51 -4.38 -5.33 -11.12
N ASN A 52 -4.64 -5.41 -12.43
CA ASN A 52 -5.79 -4.74 -13.06
C ASN A 52 -7.15 -5.31 -12.63
N LYS A 53 -7.16 -6.53 -12.08
CA LYS A 53 -8.33 -7.20 -11.51
C LYS A 53 -7.86 -8.23 -10.49
N ASN A 54 -8.78 -8.74 -9.68
CA ASN A 54 -8.41 -9.66 -8.59
C ASN A 54 -7.77 -10.95 -9.15
N PRO A 55 -6.47 -11.21 -8.90
CA PRO A 55 -5.75 -12.36 -9.46
C PRO A 55 -6.15 -13.69 -8.83
N LYS A 56 -6.88 -13.69 -7.71
CA LYS A 56 -7.42 -14.92 -7.09
C LYS A 56 -8.67 -15.44 -7.80
N THR A 57 -9.29 -14.62 -8.65
CA THR A 57 -10.55 -14.95 -9.35
C THR A 57 -10.43 -14.84 -10.87
N HIS A 58 -9.33 -14.28 -11.36
CA HIS A 58 -9.10 -14.05 -12.78
C HIS A 58 -7.67 -14.46 -13.16
N ASP A 59 -7.55 -15.56 -13.89
CA ASP A 59 -6.25 -16.06 -14.36
C ASP A 59 -5.58 -15.14 -15.39
N ASP A 60 -6.36 -14.23 -16.01
CA ASP A 60 -5.89 -13.23 -16.97
C ASP A 60 -5.57 -11.86 -16.32
N ALA A 61 -5.43 -11.82 -14.99
CA ALA A 61 -5.02 -10.63 -14.27
C ALA A 61 -3.59 -10.21 -14.65
N ILE A 62 -3.43 -8.92 -14.96
CA ILE A 62 -2.17 -8.32 -15.39
C ILE A 62 -1.54 -7.62 -14.18
N PHE A 63 -0.29 -7.98 -13.87
CA PHE A 63 0.49 -7.40 -12.80
C PHE A 63 1.07 -6.03 -13.20
N PHE A 64 1.17 -5.13 -12.24
CA PHE A 64 1.83 -3.83 -12.41
C PHE A 64 3.07 -3.75 -11.53
N ASP A 65 4.24 -3.59 -12.14
CA ASP A 65 5.50 -3.44 -11.41
C ASP A 65 5.63 -2.08 -10.72
N LYS A 66 4.98 -1.03 -11.26
CA LYS A 66 5.14 0.35 -10.78
C LYS A 66 3.91 1.23 -11.00
N PHE A 67 3.63 2.11 -10.04
CA PHE A 67 2.72 3.25 -10.17
C PHE A 67 3.45 4.57 -9.96
N THR A 68 3.15 5.55 -10.81
CA THR A 68 3.74 6.89 -10.72
C THR A 68 2.73 8.01 -10.65
N SER A 69 1.45 7.75 -10.98
CA SER A 69 0.42 8.77 -11.10
C SER A 69 -0.98 8.24 -10.77
N LEU A 70 -1.93 9.15 -10.49
CA LEU A 70 -3.35 8.81 -10.39
C LEU A 70 -3.95 8.45 -11.76
N SER A 71 -3.40 8.94 -12.88
CA SER A 71 -3.85 8.54 -14.21
C SER A 71 -3.60 7.05 -14.49
N ASP A 72 -2.58 6.46 -13.87
CA ASP A 72 -2.35 5.02 -13.91
C ASP A 72 -3.49 4.26 -13.20
N LEU A 73 -4.09 4.87 -12.16
CA LEU A 73 -5.26 4.33 -11.44
C LEU A 73 -6.58 4.50 -12.19
N ASP A 74 -6.79 5.60 -12.91
CA ASP A 74 -8.01 5.78 -13.72
C ASP A 74 -8.12 4.71 -14.81
N THR A 75 -6.98 4.27 -15.34
CA THR A 75 -6.89 3.13 -16.28
C THR A 75 -7.31 1.81 -15.61
N LEU A 76 -7.06 1.67 -14.30
CA LEU A 76 -7.57 0.57 -13.50
C LEU A 76 -9.09 0.69 -13.29
N GLU A 77 -9.59 1.82 -12.76
CA GLU A 77 -11.01 1.98 -12.43
C GLU A 77 -11.95 1.79 -13.65
N GLY A 78 -11.49 2.11 -14.86
CA GLY A 78 -12.22 1.84 -16.11
C GLY A 78 -12.37 0.36 -16.47
N THR A 79 -11.59 -0.53 -15.85
CA THR A 79 -11.78 -1.98 -15.92
C THR A 79 -12.73 -2.40 -14.81
N THR A 80 -13.94 -2.83 -15.18
CA THR A 80 -15.07 -3.10 -14.28
C THR A 80 -14.84 -4.18 -13.21
N ASN A 81 -13.65 -4.77 -13.13
CA ASN A 81 -13.29 -5.89 -12.27
C ASN A 81 -12.04 -5.62 -11.41
N VAL A 82 -11.58 -4.36 -11.28
CA VAL A 82 -10.65 -4.02 -10.18
C VAL A 82 -11.34 -4.43 -8.89
N ASP A 83 -10.58 -5.01 -7.96
CA ASP A 83 -11.08 -5.39 -6.65
C ASP A 83 -11.78 -4.20 -5.97
N VAL A 84 -13.11 -4.16 -6.10
CA VAL A 84 -14.02 -3.07 -5.73
C VAL A 84 -14.33 -3.06 -4.24
N THR A 85 -13.47 -3.67 -3.42
CA THR A 85 -13.51 -3.49 -1.97
C THR A 85 -13.12 -2.07 -1.54
N GLY A 86 -12.68 -1.21 -2.48
CA GLY A 86 -12.11 0.10 -2.16
C GLY A 86 -10.75 0.02 -1.46
N GLY A 87 -10.31 -1.18 -1.06
CA GLY A 87 -9.08 -1.42 -0.32
C GLY A 87 -7.84 -1.14 -1.13
N MET A 88 -7.67 -1.78 -2.30
CA MET A 88 -6.45 -1.59 -3.10
C MET A 88 -6.35 -0.19 -3.71
N VAL A 89 -7.45 0.33 -4.25
CA VAL A 89 -7.49 1.70 -4.81
C VAL A 89 -7.21 2.73 -3.71
N GLY A 90 -7.86 2.60 -2.54
CA GLY A 90 -7.62 3.46 -1.38
C GLY A 90 -6.15 3.41 -0.95
N LYS A 91 -5.59 2.20 -0.79
CA LYS A 91 -4.18 1.98 -0.47
C LYS A 91 -3.24 2.68 -1.46
N ILE A 92 -3.45 2.51 -2.77
CA ILE A 92 -2.60 3.16 -3.78
C ILE A 92 -2.73 4.69 -3.70
N ARG A 93 -3.92 5.24 -3.46
CA ARG A 93 -4.10 6.69 -3.27
C ARG A 93 -3.31 7.20 -2.06
N GLU A 94 -3.36 6.50 -0.93
CA GLU A 94 -2.55 6.85 0.25
C GLU A 94 -1.05 6.80 -0.06
N LEU A 95 -0.59 5.78 -0.80
CA LEU A 95 0.82 5.62 -1.15
C LEU A 95 1.32 6.57 -2.23
N LEU A 96 0.46 7.00 -3.15
CA LEU A 96 0.79 8.08 -4.09
C LEU A 96 0.97 9.42 -3.37
N PHE A 97 0.26 9.66 -2.27
CA PHE A 97 0.53 10.81 -1.40
C PHE A 97 1.91 10.71 -0.75
N LEU A 98 2.33 9.53 -0.27
CA LEU A 98 3.71 9.33 0.22
C LEU A 98 4.74 9.62 -0.88
N ALA A 99 4.46 9.17 -2.10
CA ALA A 99 5.31 9.42 -3.25
C ALA A 99 5.43 10.93 -3.55
N ASP A 100 4.38 11.73 -3.39
CA ASP A 100 4.43 13.19 -3.50
C ASP A 100 5.34 13.84 -2.45
N LEU A 101 5.56 13.19 -1.31
CA LEU A 101 6.51 13.59 -0.29
C LEU A 101 7.93 13.08 -0.55
N GLY A 102 8.16 12.37 -1.66
CA GLY A 102 9.44 11.75 -1.99
C GLY A 102 9.72 10.44 -1.24
N ILE A 103 8.70 9.83 -0.63
CA ILE A 103 8.81 8.57 0.10
C ILE A 103 8.36 7.43 -0.83
N GLU A 104 9.31 6.59 -1.23
CA GLU A 104 9.00 5.38 -1.99
C GLU A 104 8.36 4.32 -1.09
N SER A 105 7.35 3.64 -1.63
CA SER A 105 6.71 2.50 -0.97
C SER A 105 6.62 1.28 -1.89
N LYS A 106 6.50 0.10 -1.27
CA LYS A 106 6.40 -1.17 -1.97
C LYS A 106 5.28 -2.04 -1.41
N ILE A 107 4.41 -2.56 -2.28
CA ILE A 107 3.39 -3.54 -1.95
C ILE A 107 3.91 -4.93 -2.30
N ILE A 108 3.87 -5.87 -1.35
CA ILE A 108 4.38 -7.24 -1.52
C ILE A 108 3.39 -8.28 -0.95
N ASN A 109 3.53 -9.53 -1.36
CA ASN A 109 2.82 -10.64 -0.73
C ASN A 109 3.47 -11.03 0.61
N ALA A 110 2.74 -10.88 1.71
CA ALA A 110 3.20 -11.27 3.04
C ALA A 110 2.92 -12.75 3.37
N GLU A 111 2.07 -13.44 2.59
CA GLU A 111 1.77 -14.86 2.75
C GLU A 111 2.84 -15.77 2.11
N VAL A 112 3.65 -15.22 1.21
CA VAL A 112 4.79 -15.93 0.63
C VAL A 112 5.93 -16.00 1.64
N GLU A 113 6.40 -17.21 1.89
CA GLU A 113 7.52 -17.49 2.80
C GLU A 113 8.72 -16.58 2.52
N ASP A 114 9.36 -16.10 3.58
CA ASP A 114 10.53 -15.22 3.57
C ASP A 114 10.36 -13.85 2.89
N ASN A 115 9.24 -13.50 2.26
CA ASN A 115 9.11 -12.21 1.58
C ASN A 115 9.31 -11.01 2.53
N ILE A 116 8.75 -11.08 3.75
CA ILE A 116 8.93 -10.03 4.78
C ILE A 116 10.39 -9.94 5.22
N PHE A 117 11.07 -11.08 5.40
CA PHE A 117 12.48 -11.11 5.76
C PHE A 117 13.34 -10.52 4.64
N ASN A 118 13.13 -10.99 3.42
CA ASN A 118 13.89 -10.59 2.24
C ASN A 118 13.76 -9.10 1.95
N VAL A 119 12.56 -8.53 2.02
CA VAL A 119 12.37 -7.09 1.74
C VAL A 119 13.06 -6.21 2.80
N LEU A 120 13.08 -6.64 4.08
CA LEU A 120 13.75 -5.91 5.15
C LEU A 120 15.26 -5.92 4.96
N GLU A 121 15.83 -7.06 4.53
CA GLU A 121 17.24 -7.25 4.19
C GLU A 121 17.66 -6.59 2.85
N ASN A 122 16.73 -5.98 2.12
CA ASN A 122 16.94 -5.41 0.77
C ASN A 122 17.20 -6.46 -0.34
N ASN A 123 16.81 -7.72 -0.11
CA ASN A 123 16.78 -8.73 -1.16
C ASN A 123 15.64 -8.45 -2.15
N GLU A 124 15.77 -8.99 -3.36
CA GLU A 124 14.71 -8.88 -4.37
C GLU A 124 13.46 -9.64 -3.94
N VAL A 125 12.32 -8.95 -3.97
CA VAL A 125 11.00 -9.49 -3.64
C VAL A 125 10.03 -8.98 -4.69
N LYS A 126 9.22 -9.86 -5.27
CA LYS A 126 8.16 -9.46 -6.21
C LYS A 126 7.19 -8.52 -5.52
N GLY A 127 6.86 -7.42 -6.17
CA GLY A 127 6.03 -6.38 -5.58
C GLY A 127 5.83 -5.20 -6.53
N THR A 128 4.85 -4.37 -6.21
CA THR A 128 4.59 -3.13 -6.94
C THR A 128 5.24 -1.96 -6.22
N ILE A 129 6.02 -1.16 -6.94
CA ILE A 129 6.67 0.04 -6.43
C ILE A 129 5.75 1.25 -6.66
N ILE A 130 5.64 2.12 -5.67
CA ILE A 130 4.91 3.38 -5.78
C ILE A 130 5.87 4.52 -5.45
N SER A 131 6.21 5.30 -6.47
CA SER A 131 7.08 6.46 -6.38
C SER A 131 6.78 7.46 -7.49
N ARG A 132 6.95 8.75 -7.22
CA ARG A 132 7.08 9.74 -8.29
C ARG A 132 8.45 9.49 -8.89
N GLY A 133 8.53 9.33 -10.21
CA GLY A 133 9.77 8.96 -10.88
C GLY A 133 10.93 9.90 -10.54
N ASN A 134 12.15 9.36 -10.67
CA ASN A 134 13.25 10.14 -11.22
C ASN A 134 13.18 10.06 -12.74
#